data_AF-A0A9Q3P6J7-F1
#
_entry.id   AF-A0A9Q3P6J7-F1
#
_cell.length_a   1.000
_cell.length_b   1.000
_cell.length_c   1.000
_cell.angle_alpha   90.00
_cell.angle_beta   90.00
_cell.angle_gamma   90.00
#
_symmetry.space_group_name_H-M   'P 1'
#
loop_
_entity.id
_entity.type
_entity.pdbx_description
1 polymer ?
#
loop_
_entity_poly.entity_id
_entity_poly.type
_entity_poly.pdbx_seq_one_letter_code
_entity_poly.pdbx_strand_id
1 'polypeptide(L)'
;MLNTIADANLEDHKGRSTQDNSSTITQTIVDVEESMMSSKIAHLLQSLMKNKQSKCGPPKSVVSTQWTQFLDLIGIALAHHSIRSAQIDGTITARVQEKAVKNFSNNPECEVLIQSTAAAGPGLNITCANIVYLMEPNWNPAIEAQAVDRLHRI
;
A
#
# COMPACT_ATOMS: atom_id res chain seq x y z
N MET A 1 27.21 -73.55 -5.13
CA MET A 1 28.00 -73.55 -3.89
C MET A 1 28.30 -72.08 -3.60
N LEU A 2 27.62 -71.45 -2.62
CA LEU A 2 28.09 -71.24 -1.22
C LEU A 2 29.47 -70.55 -1.17
N ASN A 3 29.77 -69.49 -0.41
CA ASN A 3 29.06 -68.50 0.41
C ASN A 3 30.15 -67.47 0.87
N THR A 4 29.75 -66.20 1.08
CA THR A 4 30.12 -65.32 2.24
C THR A 4 31.58 -64.90 2.54
N ILE A 5 31.84 -63.57 2.67
CA ILE A 5 32.38 -62.77 3.84
C ILE A 5 32.14 -61.27 3.48
N ALA A 6 31.16 -60.57 4.05
CA ALA A 6 31.13 -59.73 5.27
C ALA A 6 31.62 -58.26 5.11
N ASP A 7 30.66 -57.35 5.34
CA ASP A 7 30.68 -56.01 5.98
C ASP A 7 31.69 -54.93 5.58
N ALA A 8 31.15 -53.77 5.15
CA ALA A 8 31.27 -52.52 5.91
C ALA A 8 30.36 -51.43 5.31
N ASN A 9 29.60 -50.78 6.20
CA ASN A 9 28.73 -49.64 5.96
C ASN A 9 29.35 -48.55 5.06
N LEU A 10 28.61 -48.12 4.03
CA LEU A 10 28.68 -46.75 3.55
C LEU A 10 27.31 -46.13 3.86
N GLU A 11 27.30 -45.28 4.88
CA GLU A 11 26.13 -44.53 5.30
C GLU A 11 25.59 -43.67 4.14
N ASP A 12 24.27 -43.67 4.01
CA ASP A 12 23.51 -42.79 3.15
C ASP A 12 23.97 -41.33 3.31
N HIS A 13 24.59 -40.77 2.27
CA HIS A 13 24.71 -39.33 2.11
C HIS A 13 23.30 -38.75 1.85
N LYS A 14 22.52 -38.61 2.93
CA LYS A 14 21.30 -37.81 2.95
C LYS A 14 21.66 -36.41 2.49
N GLY A 15 21.20 -36.04 1.29
CA GLY A 15 21.29 -34.69 0.76
C GLY A 15 20.91 -33.70 1.86
N ARG A 16 21.89 -32.91 2.30
CA ARG A 16 21.67 -31.83 3.25
C ARG A 16 20.77 -30.83 2.55
N SER A 17 19.50 -30.83 2.91
CA SER A 17 18.54 -29.79 2.55
C SER A 17 19.16 -28.44 2.86
N THR A 18 19.52 -27.69 1.83
CA THR A 18 19.86 -26.26 1.88
C THR A 18 18.57 -25.53 2.27
N GLN A 19 18.28 -25.48 3.57
CA GLN A 19 17.14 -24.74 4.12
C GLN A 19 17.42 -23.23 4.05
N ASP A 20 16.61 -22.51 3.27
CA ASP A 20 15.91 -21.25 3.58
C ASP A 20 16.62 -20.12 4.36
N ASN A 21 17.89 -19.80 4.03
CA ASN A 21 18.54 -18.60 4.57
C ASN A 21 18.10 -17.29 3.87
N SER A 22 17.63 -17.39 2.62
CA SER A 22 17.29 -16.20 1.81
C SER A 22 15.97 -15.56 2.24
N SER A 23 14.97 -16.34 2.65
CA SER A 23 13.68 -15.85 3.14
C SER A 23 13.83 -15.12 4.48
N THR A 24 14.68 -15.65 5.37
CA THR A 24 14.96 -15.06 6.70
C THR A 24 15.65 -13.70 6.58
N ILE A 25 16.61 -13.56 5.65
CA ILE A 25 17.31 -12.28 5.40
C ILE A 25 16.37 -11.25 4.78
N THR A 26 15.58 -11.64 3.78
CA THR A 26 14.58 -10.75 3.17
C THR A 26 13.57 -10.27 4.21
N GLN A 27 13.09 -11.16 5.08
CA GLN A 27 12.15 -10.80 6.13
C GLN A 27 12.78 -9.79 7.11
N THR A 28 14.02 -10.04 7.54
CA THR A 28 14.74 -9.13 8.46
C THR A 28 14.96 -7.74 7.84
N ILE A 29 15.25 -7.65 6.54
CA ILE A 29 15.42 -6.37 5.84
C ILE A 29 14.09 -5.60 5.75
N VAL A 30 13.01 -6.30 5.41
CA VAL A 30 11.66 -5.71 5.38
C VAL A 30 11.26 -5.21 6.77
N ASP A 31 11.51 -5.99 7.81
CA ASP A 31 11.20 -5.62 9.20
C ASP A 31 12.04 -4.41 9.67
N VAL A 32 13.30 -4.31 9.23
CA VAL A 32 14.18 -3.15 9.51
C VAL A 32 13.72 -1.90 8.75
N GLU A 33 13.37 -2.02 7.46
CA GLU A 33 12.81 -0.90 6.68
C GLU A 33 11.49 -0.40 7.28
N GLU A 34 10.62 -1.31 7.71
CA GLU A 34 9.35 -0.96 8.36
C GLU A 34 9.58 -0.26 9.71
N SER A 35 10.63 -0.64 10.45
CA SER A 35 11.03 0.04 11.71
C SER A 35 11.56 1.47 11.49
N MET A 36 12.07 1.77 10.30
CA MET A 36 12.59 3.09 9.92
C MET A 36 11.52 3.99 9.27
N MET A 37 10.37 3.44 8.92
CA MET A 37 9.25 4.19 8.35
C MET A 37 8.49 5.01 9.40
N SER A 38 7.88 6.11 8.95
CA SER A 38 6.93 6.87 9.77
C SER A 38 5.81 5.95 10.26
N SER A 39 5.47 6.01 11.55
CA SER A 39 4.40 5.19 12.15
C SER A 39 3.05 5.37 11.46
N LYS A 40 2.78 6.57 10.91
CA LYS A 40 1.59 6.84 10.10
C LYS A 40 1.60 6.07 8.78
N ILE A 41 2.74 6.04 8.08
CA ILE A 41 2.90 5.31 6.82
C ILE A 41 2.82 3.81 7.07
N ALA A 42 3.51 3.31 8.11
CA ALA A 42 3.45 1.90 8.49
C ALA A 42 2.00 1.45 8.77
N HIS A 43 1.25 2.24 9.54
CA HIS A 43 -0.15 1.91 9.83
C HIS A 43 -1.05 2.00 8.59
N LEU A 44 -0.83 2.99 7.71
CA LEU A 44 -1.53 3.09 6.43
C LEU A 44 -1.33 1.82 5.59
N LEU A 45 -0.07 1.39 5.42
CA LEU A 45 0.27 0.21 4.64
C LEU A 45 -0.33 -1.06 5.24
N GLN A 46 -0.23 -1.24 6.55
CA GLN A 46 -0.85 -2.34 7.27
C GLN A 46 -2.37 -2.39 7.02
N SER A 47 -3.04 -1.24 7.10
CA SER A 47 -4.48 -1.13 6.83
C SER A 47 -4.83 -1.47 5.38
N LEU A 48 -4.06 -0.96 4.41
CA LEU A 48 -4.26 -1.26 2.99
C LEU A 48 -4.03 -2.74 2.68
N MET A 49 -2.97 -3.35 3.21
CA MET A 49 -2.67 -4.78 3.03
C MET A 49 -3.74 -5.67 3.66
N LYS A 50 -4.27 -5.31 4.82
CA LYS A 50 -5.42 -5.99 5.42
C LYS A 50 -6.66 -5.90 4.52
N ASN A 51 -6.93 -4.71 3.98
CA ASN A 51 -8.08 -4.49 3.12
C ASN A 51 -7.98 -5.23 1.78
N LYS A 52 -6.75 -5.44 1.25
CA LYS A 52 -6.50 -6.29 0.06
C LYS A 52 -7.01 -7.72 0.20
N GLN A 53 -7.07 -8.25 1.43
CA GLN A 53 -7.52 -9.62 1.70
C GLN A 53 -9.06 -9.75 1.76
N SER A 54 -9.80 -8.67 1.52
CA SER A 54 -11.26 -8.67 1.55
C SER A 54 -11.84 -9.52 0.42
N LYS A 55 -12.94 -10.24 0.70
CA LYS A 55 -13.59 -11.16 -0.25
C LYS A 55 -14.10 -10.50 -1.53
N CYS A 56 -14.35 -9.19 -1.50
CA CYS A 56 -14.87 -8.41 -2.64
C CYS A 56 -13.75 -7.69 -3.42
N GLY A 57 -12.48 -8.02 -3.17
CA GLY A 57 -11.33 -7.27 -3.68
C GLY A 57 -10.97 -6.06 -2.81
N PRO A 58 -9.85 -5.38 -3.11
CA PRO A 58 -9.40 -4.22 -2.35
C PRO A 58 -10.37 -3.03 -2.51
N PRO A 59 -10.88 -2.46 -1.41
CA PRO A 59 -11.67 -1.24 -1.48
C PRO A 59 -10.82 -0.06 -1.94
N LYS A 60 -11.37 0.77 -2.83
CA LYS A 60 -10.72 2.00 -3.27
C LYS A 60 -10.61 2.97 -2.11
N SER A 61 -9.41 3.49 -1.90
CA SER A 61 -9.07 4.32 -0.74
C SER A 61 -8.56 5.69 -1.16
N VAL A 62 -8.89 6.71 -0.38
CA VAL A 62 -8.38 8.07 -0.52
C VAL A 62 -7.47 8.36 0.66
N VAL A 63 -6.28 8.89 0.40
CA VAL A 63 -5.34 9.35 1.41
C VAL A 63 -5.24 10.87 1.29
N SER A 64 -5.56 11.60 2.36
CA SER A 64 -5.49 13.05 2.39
C SER A 64 -4.47 13.54 3.41
N THR A 65 -3.64 14.50 2.99
CA THR A 65 -2.63 15.19 3.79
C THR A 65 -2.54 16.65 3.36
N GLN A 66 -2.27 17.56 4.29
CA GLN A 66 -1.99 18.97 3.99
C GLN A 66 -0.52 19.21 3.60
N TRP A 67 0.37 18.24 3.86
CA TRP A 67 1.81 18.35 3.61
C TRP A 67 2.19 17.68 2.28
N THR A 68 2.63 18.48 1.32
CA THR A 68 3.02 17.98 -0.02
C THR A 68 4.20 17.02 0.02
N GLN A 69 5.23 17.33 0.82
CA GLN A 69 6.36 16.43 1.04
C GLN A 69 5.91 15.06 1.59
N PHE A 70 4.84 15.03 2.39
CA PHE A 70 4.30 13.77 2.90
C PHE A 70 3.55 12.98 1.83
N LEU A 71 2.93 13.64 0.84
CA LEU A 71 2.36 12.95 -0.34
C LEU A 71 3.44 12.15 -1.06
N ASP A 72 4.60 12.78 -1.28
CA ASP A 72 5.70 12.15 -2.02
C ASP A 72 6.24 10.93 -1.25
N LEU A 73 6.39 11.05 0.08
CA LEU A 73 6.80 9.93 0.94
C LEU A 73 5.77 8.79 0.92
N ILE A 74 4.48 9.10 0.97
CA ILE A 74 3.42 8.09 0.86
C ILE A 74 3.45 7.44 -0.52
N GLY A 75 3.63 8.22 -1.59
CA GLY A 75 3.73 7.70 -2.95
C GLY A 75 4.89 6.72 -3.13
N ILE A 76 6.07 7.06 -2.60
CA ILE A 76 7.24 6.18 -2.59
C ILE A 76 6.93 4.88 -1.83
N ALA A 77 6.36 5.00 -0.62
CA ALA A 77 6.02 3.85 0.20
C ALA A 77 5.00 2.92 -0.50
N LEU A 78 3.94 3.48 -1.09
CA LEU A 78 2.96 2.69 -1.84
C LEU A 78 3.57 1.99 -3.05
N ALA A 79 4.47 2.66 -3.78
CA ALA A 79 5.17 2.08 -4.92
C ALA A 79 6.08 0.91 -4.51
N HIS A 80 6.83 1.04 -3.41
CA HIS A 80 7.67 -0.04 -2.86
C HIS A 80 6.85 -1.29 -2.51
N HIS A 81 5.62 -1.11 -2.01
CA HIS A 81 4.70 -2.20 -1.67
C HIS A 81 3.80 -2.63 -2.85
N SER A 82 4.11 -2.22 -4.08
CA SER A 82 3.33 -2.56 -5.29
C SER A 82 1.84 -2.21 -5.17
N ILE A 83 1.52 -1.12 -4.47
CA ILE A 83 0.18 -0.55 -4.39
C ILE A 83 0.12 0.59 -5.40
N ARG A 84 -0.66 0.39 -6.47
CA ARG A 84 -0.80 1.43 -7.50
C ARG A 84 -1.71 2.54 -7.00
N SER A 85 -1.23 3.76 -7.18
CA SER A 85 -1.92 4.96 -6.75
C SER A 85 -1.93 6.04 -7.82
N ALA A 86 -2.90 6.93 -7.73
CA ALA A 86 -2.88 8.23 -8.40
C ALA A 86 -2.56 9.33 -7.37
N GLN A 87 -1.89 10.40 -7.79
CA GLN A 87 -1.55 11.54 -6.94
C GLN A 87 -2.14 12.83 -7.51
N ILE A 88 -2.73 13.64 -6.65
CA ILE A 88 -3.31 14.96 -6.98
C ILE A 88 -2.80 15.98 -5.96
N ASP A 89 -2.19 17.06 -6.44
CA ASP A 89 -1.78 18.20 -5.62
C ASP A 89 -2.22 19.53 -6.23
N GLY A 90 -1.92 20.65 -5.57
CA GLY A 90 -2.32 21.97 -6.02
C GLY A 90 -1.53 22.50 -7.24
N THR A 91 -0.52 21.78 -7.70
CA THR A 91 0.37 22.18 -8.81
C THR A 91 -0.10 21.65 -10.16
N ILE A 92 -0.91 20.58 -10.17
CA ILE A 92 -1.40 19.99 -11.41
C ILE A 92 -2.59 20.78 -11.99
N THR A 93 -2.68 20.80 -13.32
CA THR A 93 -3.81 21.46 -14.02
C THR A 93 -5.11 20.69 -13.82
N ALA A 94 -6.25 21.38 -13.90
CA ALA A 94 -7.58 20.77 -13.79
C ALA A 94 -7.80 19.58 -14.75
N ARG A 95 -7.24 19.66 -15.97
CA ARG A 95 -7.32 18.57 -16.96
C ARG A 95 -6.54 17.33 -16.51
N VAL A 96 -5.37 17.52 -15.89
CA VAL A 96 -4.56 16.41 -15.36
C VAL A 96 -5.23 15.82 -14.12
N GLN A 97 -5.78 16.66 -13.25
CA GLN A 97 -6.56 16.24 -12.10
C GLN A 97 -7.76 15.38 -12.52
N GLU A 98 -8.55 15.81 -13.51
CA GLU A 98 -9.69 15.04 -14.02
C GLU A 98 -9.25 13.67 -14.57
N LYS A 99 -8.12 13.62 -15.29
CA LYS A 99 -7.55 12.35 -15.78
C LYS A 99 -7.13 11.43 -14.63
N ALA A 100 -6.50 11.98 -13.59
CA ALA A 100 -6.08 11.21 -12.41
C ALA A 100 -7.30 10.61 -11.69
N VAL A 101 -8.37 11.40 -11.49
CA VAL A 101 -9.62 10.92 -10.91
C VAL A 101 -10.32 9.88 -11.78
N LYS A 102 -10.34 10.08 -13.11
CA LYS A 102 -10.91 9.08 -14.04
C LYS A 102 -10.11 7.78 -14.02
N ASN A 103 -8.78 7.86 -14.00
CA ASN A 103 -7.93 6.67 -13.85
C ASN A 103 -8.22 5.98 -12.51
N PHE A 104 -8.24 6.73 -11.40
CA PHE A 104 -8.59 6.17 -10.10
C PHE A 104 -10.00 5.54 -10.08
N SER A 105 -10.98 6.10 -10.78
CA SER A 105 -12.34 5.58 -10.78
C SER A 105 -12.50 4.33 -11.64
N ASN A 106 -11.95 4.34 -12.86
CA ASN A 106 -12.21 3.32 -13.86
C ASN A 106 -11.19 2.19 -13.87
N ASN A 107 -9.97 2.44 -13.36
CA ASN A 107 -8.93 1.44 -13.34
C ASN A 107 -9.03 0.59 -12.06
N PRO A 108 -9.38 -0.71 -12.13
CA PRO A 108 -9.43 -1.58 -10.96
C PRO A 108 -8.05 -1.76 -10.32
N GLU A 109 -6.99 -1.56 -11.11
CA GLU A 109 -5.62 -1.67 -10.66
C GLU A 109 -5.17 -0.50 -9.78
N CYS A 110 -5.81 0.67 -9.90
CA CYS A 110 -5.51 1.86 -9.12
C CYS A 110 -6.33 1.82 -7.82
N GLU A 111 -5.67 1.46 -6.72
CA GLU A 111 -6.33 1.19 -5.45
C GLU A 111 -6.42 2.43 -4.56
N VAL A 112 -5.45 3.33 -4.68
CA VAL A 112 -5.31 4.50 -3.79
C VAL A 112 -5.27 5.80 -4.57
N LEU A 113 -6.02 6.80 -4.12
CA LEU A 113 -5.85 8.18 -4.54
C LEU A 113 -5.21 8.97 -3.40
N ILE A 114 -4.00 9.47 -3.62
CA ILE A 114 -3.31 10.36 -2.70
C ILE A 114 -3.63 11.80 -3.12
N GLN A 115 -4.09 12.63 -2.20
CA GLN A 115 -4.40 14.02 -2.51
C GLN A 115 -3.95 14.99 -1.44
N SER A 116 -3.45 16.15 -1.89
CA SER A 116 -3.28 17.29 -0.98
C SER A 116 -4.67 17.82 -0.57
N THR A 117 -4.84 18.19 0.69
CA THR A 117 -6.09 18.80 1.18
C THR A 117 -6.46 20.06 0.39
N ALA A 118 -5.48 20.84 -0.05
CA ALA A 118 -5.69 22.02 -0.87
C ALA A 118 -6.22 21.71 -2.28
N ALA A 119 -5.81 20.58 -2.86
CA ALA A 119 -6.25 20.14 -4.18
C ALA A 119 -7.61 19.45 -4.17
N ALA A 120 -8.08 19.03 -3.00
CA ALA A 120 -9.43 18.51 -2.75
C ALA A 120 -10.50 19.62 -2.76
N GLY A 121 -10.34 20.62 -3.64
CA GLY A 121 -11.19 21.79 -3.72
C GLY A 121 -12.64 21.50 -4.13
N PRO A 122 -13.50 22.53 -4.13
CA PRO A 122 -14.92 22.38 -4.43
C PRO A 122 -15.14 21.84 -5.85
N GLY A 123 -15.68 20.62 -5.95
CA GLY A 123 -16.15 20.04 -7.23
C GLY A 123 -15.55 18.68 -7.57
N LEU A 124 -14.55 18.20 -6.84
CA LEU A 124 -13.98 16.88 -7.06
C LEU A 124 -14.99 15.76 -6.72
N ASN A 125 -15.26 14.86 -7.66
CA ASN A 125 -16.20 13.75 -7.48
C ASN A 125 -15.42 12.43 -7.37
N ILE A 126 -15.37 11.84 -6.18
CA ILE A 126 -14.61 10.62 -5.87
C ILE A 126 -15.54 9.56 -5.24
N THR A 127 -16.72 9.38 -5.83
CA THR A 127 -17.75 8.44 -5.33
C THR A 127 -17.34 6.97 -5.39
N CYS A 128 -16.27 6.65 -6.12
CA CYS A 128 -15.78 5.29 -6.25
C CYS A 128 -14.99 4.81 -5.04
N ALA A 129 -14.60 5.70 -4.12
CA ALA A 129 -13.84 5.35 -2.92
C ALA A 129 -14.73 5.00 -1.74
N ASN A 130 -14.31 4.02 -0.95
CA ASN A 130 -15.04 3.53 0.23
C ASN A 130 -14.38 3.94 1.56
N ILE A 131 -13.09 4.27 1.52
CA ILE A 131 -12.30 4.55 2.72
C ILE A 131 -11.53 5.85 2.51
N VAL A 132 -11.54 6.72 3.52
CA VAL A 132 -10.67 7.90 3.58
C VAL A 132 -9.73 7.80 4.78
N TYR A 133 -8.44 7.99 4.52
CA TYR A 133 -7.40 8.11 5.53
C TYR A 133 -6.98 9.56 5.66
N LEU A 134 -7.23 10.15 6.82
CA LEU A 134 -6.77 11.48 7.19
C LEU A 134 -5.43 11.34 7.91
N MET A 135 -4.39 11.89 7.31
CA MET A 135 -3.02 11.75 7.83
C MET A 135 -2.72 12.67 9.01
N GLU A 136 -3.43 13.77 9.12
CA GLU A 136 -3.37 14.68 10.26
C GLU A 136 -4.71 15.39 10.49
N PRO A 137 -4.97 15.81 11.73
CA PRO A 137 -6.09 16.68 12.03
C PRO A 137 -5.87 18.10 11.49
N ASN A 138 -6.95 18.72 11.04
CA ASN A 138 -7.03 20.09 10.57
C ASN A 138 -7.67 20.98 11.63
N TRP A 139 -7.18 22.22 11.76
CA TRP A 139 -7.80 23.23 12.64
C TRP A 139 -9.21 23.60 12.20
N ASN A 140 -9.50 23.46 10.90
CA ASN A 140 -10.82 23.67 10.35
C ASN A 140 -11.51 22.32 10.08
N PRO A 141 -12.43 21.88 10.96
CA PRO A 141 -13.09 20.58 10.83
C PRO A 141 -13.97 20.49 9.57
N ALA A 142 -14.41 21.62 9.00
CA ALA A 142 -15.21 21.63 7.79
C ALA A 142 -14.44 21.08 6.57
N ILE A 143 -13.11 21.20 6.58
CA ILE A 143 -12.25 20.68 5.51
C ILE A 143 -12.23 19.14 5.52
N GLU A 144 -12.13 18.54 6.71
CA GLU A 144 -12.17 17.08 6.87
C GLU A 144 -13.56 16.53 6.56
N ALA A 145 -14.60 17.16 7.10
CA ALA A 145 -15.98 16.78 6.81
C ALA A 145 -16.25 16.81 5.31
N GLN A 146 -15.77 17.86 4.62
CA GLN A 146 -15.88 17.95 3.17
C GLN A 146 -15.14 16.82 2.45
N ALA A 147 -13.97 16.39 2.93
CA ALA A 147 -13.24 15.27 2.35
C ALA A 147 -14.02 13.95 2.49
N VAL A 148 -14.64 13.72 3.65
CA VAL A 148 -15.50 12.54 3.92
C VAL A 148 -16.76 12.57 3.05
N ASP A 149 -17.43 13.72 2.96
CA ASP A 149 -18.64 13.93 2.15
C ASP A 149 -18.41 13.70 0.65
N ARG A 150 -17.15 13.67 0.17
CA ARG A 150 -16.86 13.28 -1.23
C ARG A 150 -17.00 11.79 -1.47
N LEU A 151 -16.78 10.97 -0.46
CA LEU A 151 -16.89 9.51 -0.54
C LEU A 151 -18.32 9.08 -0.30
N HIS A 152 -18.99 9.68 0.68
CA HIS A 152 -20.41 9.45 0.92
C HIS A 152 -21.27 10.37 0.05
N ARG A 153 -21.74 9.84 -1.09
CA ARG A 153 -22.87 10.42 -1.82
C ARG A 153 -24.04 9.43 -1.86
N ILE A 154 -25.25 9.98 -1.72
CA ILE A 154 -26.55 9.31 -1.84
C ILE A 154 -26.95 9.06 -3.28
#